data_AF-A0A8H4C792-F1
#
_entry.id   AF-A0A8H4C792-F1
#
_cell.length_a   1.000
_cell.length_b   1.000
_cell.length_c   1.000
_cell.angle_alpha   90.00
_cell.angle_beta   90.00
_cell.angle_gamma   90.00
#
_symmetry.space_group_name_H-M   'P 1'
#
loop_
_entity.id
_entity.type
_entity.pdbx_description
1 polymer ?
#
loop_
_entity_poly.entity_id
_entity_poly.type
_entity_poly.pdbx_seq_one_letter_code
_entity_poly.pdbx_strand_id
1 'polypeptide(L)'
;MLLTGNVIDRLDCTFGAVDATFCEVENPIAFVIAGSVGIAGDEPVDVVDSDRELKSGRCKEWENVDEQSPMLPMVVVVSKPTSSEGHVQPCLFLDSLCHPSMAGTGGVCTNAASRIKESVTLAEHEFVIQHPAGHLPLSVKTDDCEDCNGAPSFETLGFMRTARYIFQGDLFIPSDL
;
A
#
# COMPACT_ATOMS: atom_id res chain seq x y z
N MET A 1 8.78 6.38 9.12
CA MET A 1 7.44 6.83 8.68
C MET A 1 7.54 7.59 7.37
N LEU A 2 7.81 8.90 7.30
CA LEU A 2 8.02 9.56 6.01
C LEU A 2 9.44 9.29 5.47
N LEU A 3 9.57 8.62 4.33
CA LEU A 3 10.87 8.22 3.76
C LEU A 3 11.68 9.41 3.22
N THR A 4 10.99 10.37 2.62
CA THR A 4 11.59 11.58 2.00
C THR A 4 11.67 12.75 2.98
N GLY A 5 11.04 12.62 4.15
CA GLY A 5 10.81 13.72 5.09
C GLY A 5 9.66 14.65 4.69
N ASN A 6 9.05 14.46 3.51
CA ASN A 6 7.90 15.23 3.03
C ASN A 6 6.61 14.41 3.16
N VAL A 7 5.48 15.09 3.42
CA VAL A 7 4.15 14.45 3.41
C VAL A 7 3.72 14.11 1.98
N ILE A 8 4.01 15.02 1.04
CA ILE A 8 3.76 14.87 -0.39
C ILE A 8 5.06 15.17 -1.14
N ASP A 9 5.43 14.24 -2.02
CA ASP A 9 6.44 14.43 -3.04
C ASP A 9 5.78 14.46 -4.41
N ARG A 10 6.16 15.42 -5.24
CA ARG A 10 5.67 15.53 -6.61
C ARG A 10 6.64 14.81 -7.55
N LEU A 11 6.14 13.79 -8.25
CA LEU A 11 6.88 12.98 -9.18
C LEU A 11 6.51 13.37 -10.61
N ASP A 12 7.51 13.66 -11.44
CA ASP A 12 7.30 13.88 -12.88
C ASP A 12 7.29 12.54 -13.62
N CYS A 13 6.09 12.05 -13.96
CA CYS A 13 5.88 10.81 -14.70
C CYS A 13 5.60 11.09 -16.18
N THR A 14 5.71 10.07 -17.04
CA THR A 14 5.46 10.22 -18.49
C THR A 14 4.03 10.61 -18.85
N PHE A 15 3.09 10.33 -17.95
CA PHE A 15 1.65 10.58 -18.11
C PHE A 15 1.18 11.83 -17.34
N GLY A 16 2.11 12.59 -16.75
CA GLY A 16 1.83 13.79 -15.97
C GLY A 16 2.52 13.78 -14.62
N ALA A 17 2.42 14.89 -13.90
CA ALA A 17 2.92 14.96 -12.53
C ALA A 17 1.95 14.25 -11.57
N VAL A 18 2.49 13.43 -10.68
CA VAL A 18 1.74 12.70 -9.67
C VAL A 18 2.23 13.10 -8.29
N ASP A 19 1.30 13.41 -7.39
CA ASP A 19 1.59 13.59 -5.98
C ASP A 19 1.59 12.23 -5.29
N ALA A 20 2.64 11.95 -4.54
CA ALA A 20 2.83 10.70 -3.81
C ALA A 20 3.18 10.95 -2.35
N THR A 21 2.70 10.08 -1.45
CA THR A 21 3.19 10.01 -0.07
C THR A 21 4.06 8.77 0.08
N PHE A 22 5.31 8.94 0.50
CA PHE A 22 6.22 7.83 0.76
C PHE A 22 6.25 7.50 2.25
N CYS A 23 5.60 6.40 2.64
CA CYS A 23 5.51 5.97 4.02
C CYS A 23 6.18 4.60 4.23
N GLU A 24 6.91 4.45 5.32
CA GLU A 24 7.52 3.20 5.76
C GLU A 24 7.04 2.88 7.17
N VAL A 25 6.21 1.85 7.23
CA VAL A 25 5.83 1.13 8.45
C VAL A 25 5.68 -0.34 8.06
N GLU A 26 6.48 -1.21 8.69
CA GLU A 26 6.74 -2.61 8.26
C GLU A 26 7.42 -2.75 6.89
N ASN A 27 6.93 -2.08 5.85
CA ASN A 27 7.55 -2.01 4.53
C ASN A 27 7.46 -0.60 3.94
N PRO A 28 8.41 -0.19 3.07
CA PRO A 28 8.31 1.07 2.36
C PRO A 28 7.26 0.99 1.24
N ILE A 29 6.33 1.96 1.24
CA ILE A 29 5.22 2.05 0.31
C ILE A 29 5.10 3.48 -0.24
N ALA A 30 4.95 3.59 -1.56
CA ALA A 30 4.51 4.79 -2.24
C ALA A 30 3.00 4.78 -2.41
N PHE A 31 2.31 5.79 -1.88
CA PHE A 31 0.87 5.97 -2.03
C PHE A 31 0.57 7.02 -3.08
N VAL A 32 -0.32 6.73 -4.03
CA VAL A 32 -0.79 7.66 -5.07
C VAL A 32 -2.30 7.57 -5.24
N ILE A 33 -2.93 8.64 -5.72
CA ILE A 33 -4.40 8.68 -5.93
C ILE A 33 -4.75 7.97 -7.24
N ALA A 34 -5.78 7.13 -7.26
CA ALA A 34 -6.23 6.41 -8.46
C ALA A 34 -6.45 7.31 -9.68
N GLY A 35 -7.17 8.42 -9.49
CA GLY A 35 -7.44 9.36 -10.57
C GLY A 35 -6.20 10.04 -11.16
N SER A 36 -5.08 10.15 -10.43
CA SER A 36 -3.85 10.74 -10.97
C SER A 36 -3.05 9.77 -11.85
N VAL A 37 -3.36 8.48 -11.78
CA VAL A 37 -2.75 7.43 -12.63
C VAL A 37 -3.74 6.87 -13.66
N GLY A 38 -4.92 7.48 -13.81
CA GLY A 38 -5.87 7.16 -14.88
C GLY A 38 -6.84 6.02 -14.58
N ILE A 39 -6.96 5.58 -13.32
CA ILE A 39 -7.89 4.51 -12.90
C ILE A 39 -8.90 5.02 -11.86
N ALA A 40 -10.02 4.31 -11.71
CA ALA A 40 -11.02 4.56 -10.66
C ALA A 40 -10.59 3.97 -9.31
N GLY A 41 -9.83 2.88 -9.33
CA GLY A 41 -9.32 2.14 -8.17
C GLY A 41 -10.27 1.05 -7.67
N ASP A 42 -11.41 0.82 -8.34
CA ASP A 42 -12.37 -0.28 -8.11
C ASP A 42 -12.43 -1.29 -9.26
N GLU A 43 -11.49 -1.21 -10.18
CA GLU A 43 -11.36 -2.15 -11.28
C GLU A 43 -11.10 -3.58 -10.78
N PRO A 44 -11.61 -4.59 -11.50
CA PRO A 44 -11.21 -5.98 -11.29
C PRO A 44 -9.69 -6.17 -11.43
N VAL A 45 -9.12 -7.05 -10.61
CA VAL A 45 -7.66 -7.33 -10.56
C VAL A 45 -7.12 -7.72 -11.94
N ASP A 46 -7.86 -8.51 -12.71
CA ASP A 46 -7.47 -8.93 -14.06
C ASP A 46 -7.43 -7.78 -15.07
N VAL A 47 -8.30 -6.78 -14.91
CA VAL A 47 -8.28 -5.55 -15.72
C VAL A 47 -7.05 -4.73 -15.40
N VAL A 48 -6.78 -4.51 -14.10
CA VAL A 48 -5.60 -3.79 -13.61
C VAL A 48 -4.30 -4.48 -14.06
N ASP A 49 -4.24 -5.80 -13.94
CA ASP A 49 -3.08 -6.60 -14.34
C ASP A 49 -2.90 -6.67 -15.86
N SER A 50 -3.92 -6.37 -16.65
CA SER A 50 -3.77 -6.29 -18.10
C SER A 50 -3.19 -4.95 -18.57
N ASP A 51 -3.17 -3.93 -17.71
CA ASP A 51 -2.67 -2.59 -18.02
C ASP A 51 -1.14 -2.49 -17.84
N ARG A 52 -0.42 -2.55 -18.95
CA ARG A 52 1.05 -2.45 -18.97
C ARG A 52 1.58 -1.09 -18.53
N GLU A 53 0.82 0.00 -18.71
CA GLU A 53 1.31 1.32 -18.32
C GLU A 53 1.31 1.44 -16.79
N LEU A 54 0.28 0.93 -16.14
CA LEU A 54 0.13 0.95 -14.69
C LEU A 54 1.17 0.07 -13.98
N LYS A 55 1.47 -1.11 -14.55
CA LYS A 55 2.52 -2.02 -14.05
C LYS A 55 3.91 -1.41 -14.02
N SER A 56 4.21 -0.54 -15.00
CA SER A 56 5.54 0.03 -15.17
C SER A 56 5.89 1.17 -14.20
N GLY A 57 4.99 1.55 -13.27
CA GLY A 57 5.26 2.48 -12.16
C GLY A 57 6.26 3.59 -12.51
N ARG A 58 5.95 4.38 -13.57
CA ARG A 58 6.98 5.03 -14.41
C ARG A 58 7.81 6.11 -13.70
N CYS A 59 8.91 5.68 -13.07
CA CYS A 59 10.12 6.48 -12.89
C CYS A 59 11.00 6.39 -14.16
N LYS A 60 11.88 7.37 -14.36
CA LYS A 60 12.62 7.62 -15.62
C LYS A 60 13.42 6.43 -16.20
N GLU A 61 13.68 5.38 -15.41
CA GLU A 61 14.37 4.14 -15.81
C GLU A 61 13.61 2.88 -15.30
N TRP A 62 12.33 2.76 -15.66
CA TRP A 62 11.44 1.66 -15.20
C TRP A 62 11.86 0.25 -15.65
N GLU A 63 12.65 0.16 -16.74
CA GLU A 63 12.99 -1.09 -17.42
C GLU A 63 13.77 -2.07 -16.54
N ASN A 64 14.46 -1.58 -15.51
CA ASN A 64 15.25 -2.40 -14.60
C ASN A 64 14.61 -2.55 -13.21
N VAL A 65 13.43 -1.99 -12.94
CA VAL A 65 12.82 -2.03 -11.59
C VAL A 65 12.51 -3.47 -11.17
N ASP A 66 11.99 -4.28 -12.08
CA ASP A 66 11.72 -5.70 -11.82
C ASP A 66 13.02 -6.51 -11.57
N GLU A 67 14.16 -6.07 -12.12
CA GLU A 67 15.46 -6.73 -11.91
C GLU A 67 16.20 -6.22 -10.67
N GLN A 68 16.06 -4.92 -10.34
CA GLN A 68 16.84 -4.25 -9.30
C GLN A 68 16.12 -4.18 -7.96
N SER A 69 14.79 -4.08 -7.95
CA SER A 69 13.99 -4.00 -6.73
C SER A 69 12.51 -4.39 -6.96
N PRO A 70 12.24 -5.64 -7.38
CA PRO A 70 10.88 -6.07 -7.76
C PRO A 70 9.85 -5.98 -6.63
N MET A 71 10.31 -5.96 -5.38
CA MET A 71 9.43 -6.00 -4.21
C MET A 71 9.22 -4.65 -3.54
N LEU A 72 10.13 -3.66 -3.70
CA LEU A 72 10.11 -2.43 -2.92
C LEU A 72 10.58 -1.17 -3.71
N PRO A 73 10.08 0.03 -3.36
CA PRO A 73 8.91 0.25 -2.51
C PRO A 73 7.67 -0.34 -3.17
N MET A 74 6.79 -0.95 -2.38
CA MET A 74 5.48 -1.35 -2.91
C MET A 74 4.72 -0.10 -3.33
N VAL A 75 3.83 -0.23 -4.31
CA VAL A 75 2.97 0.88 -4.74
C VAL A 75 1.54 0.59 -4.32
N VAL A 76 0.90 1.55 -3.66
CA VAL A 76 -0.52 1.48 -3.34
C VAL A 76 -1.23 2.62 -4.05
N VAL A 77 -2.16 2.26 -4.92
CA VAL A 77 -3.07 3.22 -5.53
C VAL A 77 -4.33 3.30 -4.65
N VAL A 78 -4.65 4.49 -4.15
CA VAL A 78 -5.79 4.73 -3.25
C VAL A 78 -6.94 5.41 -3.95
N SER A 79 -8.14 4.91 -3.69
CA SER A 79 -9.40 5.52 -4.13
C SER A 79 -10.43 5.55 -3.01
N LYS A 80 -11.56 6.20 -3.29
CA LYS A 80 -12.72 6.14 -2.40
C LYS A 80 -13.31 4.73 -2.43
N PRO A 81 -13.75 4.20 -1.27
CA PRO A 81 -14.40 2.91 -1.20
C PRO A 81 -15.76 2.94 -1.92
N THR A 82 -16.19 1.79 -2.42
CA THR A 82 -17.52 1.62 -3.03
C THR A 82 -18.59 1.23 -2.01
N SER A 83 -18.18 0.67 -0.86
CA SER A 83 -19.05 0.38 0.29
C SER A 83 -19.10 1.54 1.28
N SER A 84 -20.21 1.69 1.98
CA SER A 84 -20.35 2.60 3.12
C SER A 84 -19.59 2.14 4.37
N GLU A 85 -19.16 0.88 4.43
CA GLU A 85 -18.38 0.32 5.54
C GLU A 85 -16.87 0.57 5.40
N GLY A 86 -16.41 0.80 4.17
CA GLY A 86 -15.02 1.13 3.86
C GLY A 86 -14.73 2.62 4.05
N HIS A 87 -13.47 2.95 4.31
CA HIS A 87 -12.97 4.33 4.36
C HIS A 87 -11.98 4.64 3.25
N VAL A 88 -11.28 3.61 2.77
CA VAL A 88 -10.37 3.67 1.63
C VAL A 88 -10.46 2.37 0.84
N GLN A 89 -10.23 2.46 -0.47
CA GLN A 89 -9.98 1.30 -1.30
C GLN A 89 -8.58 1.38 -1.93
N PRO A 90 -7.61 0.66 -1.37
CA PRO A 90 -6.29 0.52 -1.93
C PRO A 90 -6.19 -0.68 -2.89
N CYS A 91 -5.61 -0.49 -4.08
CA CYS A 91 -5.00 -1.56 -4.88
C CYS A 91 -3.49 -1.54 -4.62
N LEU A 92 -3.02 -2.59 -3.95
CA LEU A 92 -1.61 -2.81 -3.64
C LEU A 92 -0.95 -3.56 -4.81
N PHE A 93 0.09 -2.98 -5.37
CA PHE A 93 0.94 -3.63 -6.36
C PHE A 93 2.16 -4.25 -5.68
N LEU A 94 2.34 -5.54 -5.90
CA LEU A 94 3.51 -6.32 -5.47
C LEU A 94 3.98 -7.16 -6.66
N ASP A 95 5.27 -7.12 -6.97
CA ASP A 95 5.83 -7.85 -8.12
C ASP A 95 5.09 -7.51 -9.43
N SER A 96 4.79 -6.22 -9.61
CA SER A 96 4.08 -5.69 -10.78
C SER A 96 2.67 -6.29 -11.01
N LEU A 97 2.05 -6.86 -9.97
CA LEU A 97 0.68 -7.39 -9.98
C LEU A 97 -0.16 -6.79 -8.86
N CYS A 98 -1.44 -6.49 -9.12
CA CYS A 98 -2.36 -6.06 -8.07
C CYS A 98 -2.69 -7.26 -7.18
N HIS A 99 -2.44 -7.10 -5.88
CA HIS A 99 -2.72 -8.11 -4.89
C HIS A 99 -4.26 -8.33 -4.81
N PRO A 100 -4.75 -9.59 -4.84
CA PRO A 100 -6.19 -9.88 -4.90
C PRO A 100 -6.96 -9.53 -3.62
N SER A 101 -6.22 -9.20 -2.56
CA SER A 101 -6.73 -8.65 -1.30
C SER A 101 -5.80 -7.51 -0.85
N MET A 102 -5.72 -7.22 0.43
CA MET A 102 -4.63 -6.42 1.00
C MET A 102 -3.60 -7.32 1.69
N ALA A 103 -2.30 -7.08 1.47
CA ALA A 103 -1.25 -7.69 2.30
C ALA A 103 -1.33 -7.10 3.72
N GLY A 104 -1.12 -7.91 4.76
CA GLY A 104 -1.23 -7.43 6.15
C GLY A 104 -0.36 -6.22 6.44
N THR A 105 0.91 -6.29 6.00
CA THR A 105 1.89 -5.21 6.11
C THR A 105 1.51 -3.98 5.28
N GLY A 106 0.97 -4.20 4.07
CA GLY A 106 0.39 -3.14 3.24
C GLY A 106 -0.75 -2.42 3.94
N GLY A 107 -1.64 -3.17 4.60
CA GLY A 107 -2.75 -2.61 5.37
C GLY A 107 -2.30 -1.80 6.57
N VAL A 108 -1.30 -2.29 7.31
CA VAL A 108 -0.67 -1.58 8.43
C VAL A 108 -0.07 -0.24 7.98
N CYS A 109 0.73 -0.25 6.91
CA CYS A 109 1.33 0.97 6.39
C CYS A 109 0.29 1.94 5.82
N THR A 110 -0.77 1.44 5.17
CA THR A 110 -1.88 2.28 4.67
C THR A 110 -2.61 2.96 5.83
N ASN A 111 -2.86 2.25 6.93
CA ASN A 111 -3.47 2.84 8.13
C ASN A 111 -2.53 3.84 8.82
N ALA A 112 -1.24 3.55 8.89
CA ALA A 112 -0.28 4.51 9.41
C ALA A 112 -0.25 5.80 8.58
N ALA A 113 -0.20 5.66 7.26
CA ALA A 113 -0.21 6.77 6.33
C ALA A 113 -1.50 7.59 6.46
N SER A 114 -2.66 6.97 6.71
CA SER A 114 -3.94 7.69 6.86
C SER A 114 -4.00 8.62 8.06
N ARG A 115 -3.10 8.45 9.05
CA ARG A 115 -2.94 9.34 10.20
C ARG A 115 -1.99 10.51 9.94
N ILE A 116 -1.24 10.48 8.84
CA ILE A 116 -0.39 11.61 8.41
C ILE A 116 -1.31 12.69 7.85
N LYS A 117 -1.34 13.84 8.51
CA LYS A 117 -2.13 15.00 8.09
C LYS A 117 -1.73 15.41 6.67
N GLU A 118 -2.71 15.70 5.81
CA GLU A 118 -2.51 16.11 4.40
C GLU A 118 -1.91 15.04 3.47
N SER A 119 -1.70 13.81 3.95
CA SER A 119 -1.31 12.71 3.06
C SER A 119 -2.42 12.36 2.06
N VAL A 120 -2.04 11.71 0.96
CA VAL A 120 -3.01 11.20 -0.03
C VAL A 120 -3.95 10.13 0.53
N THR A 121 -3.61 9.56 1.70
CA THR A 121 -4.35 8.51 2.39
C THR A 121 -5.23 9.00 3.54
N LEU A 122 -5.30 10.32 3.79
CA LEU A 122 -5.88 10.92 5.00
C LEU A 122 -7.26 10.36 5.38
N ALA A 123 -7.42 10.03 6.67
CA ALA A 123 -8.71 9.70 7.26
C ALA A 123 -8.87 10.23 8.70
N GLU A 124 -10.04 10.80 8.99
CA GLU A 124 -10.31 11.48 10.26
C GLU A 124 -10.64 10.53 11.43
N HIS A 125 -11.14 9.32 11.17
CA HIS A 125 -11.65 8.38 12.19
C HIS A 125 -11.24 6.92 11.95
N GLU A 126 -11.88 5.95 12.62
CA GLU A 126 -11.65 4.50 12.48
C GLU A 126 -11.48 4.13 11.00
N PHE A 127 -10.39 3.42 10.68
CA PHE A 127 -9.93 3.28 9.30
C PHE A 127 -10.10 1.84 8.83
N VAL A 128 -11.20 1.60 8.12
CA VAL A 128 -11.51 0.30 7.52
C VAL A 128 -11.04 0.29 6.07
N ILE A 129 -10.12 -0.62 5.77
CA ILE A 129 -9.64 -0.85 4.40
C ILE A 129 -10.61 -1.79 3.70
N GLN A 130 -11.19 -1.34 2.59
CA GLN A 130 -11.92 -2.19 1.65
C GLN A 130 -10.95 -2.80 0.64
N HIS A 131 -11.01 -4.11 0.44
CA HIS A 131 -10.26 -4.81 -0.60
C HIS A 131 -11.19 -5.80 -1.34
N PRO A 132 -10.82 -6.36 -2.50
CA PRO A 132 -11.74 -7.18 -3.29
C PRO A 132 -12.38 -8.37 -2.53
N ALA A 133 -11.65 -8.95 -1.58
CA ALA A 133 -12.14 -10.04 -0.73
C ALA A 133 -12.92 -9.62 0.55
N GLY A 134 -13.23 -8.33 0.78
CA GLY A 134 -13.95 -7.84 1.97
C GLY A 134 -13.28 -6.64 2.67
N HIS A 135 -13.29 -6.65 4.01
CA HIS A 135 -12.73 -5.57 4.83
C HIS A 135 -11.59 -6.09 5.72
N LEU A 136 -10.53 -5.30 5.85
CA LEU A 136 -9.41 -5.58 6.76
C LEU A 136 -9.51 -4.66 7.99
N PRO A 137 -9.97 -5.17 9.15
CA PRO A 137 -9.99 -4.39 10.38
C PRO A 137 -8.56 -4.24 10.92
N LEU A 138 -8.22 -3.02 11.32
CA LEU A 138 -6.91 -2.63 11.83
C LEU A 138 -7.07 -1.93 13.18
N SER A 139 -6.23 -2.27 14.14
CA SER A 139 -6.16 -1.62 15.44
C SER A 139 -5.08 -0.55 15.40
N VAL A 140 -5.47 0.70 15.66
CA VAL A 140 -4.57 1.85 15.66
C VAL A 140 -4.81 2.69 16.90
N LYS A 141 -3.73 3.02 17.60
CA LYS A 141 -3.71 3.98 18.71
C LYS A 141 -2.50 4.88 18.52
N THR A 142 -2.77 6.16 18.29
CA THR A 142 -1.77 7.21 18.16
C THR A 142 -1.55 7.90 19.49
N ASP A 143 -0.33 8.29 19.78
CA ASP A 143 -0.04 9.22 20.86
C ASP A 143 -0.23 10.65 20.35
N ASP A 144 -0.84 11.51 21.18
CA ASP A 144 -0.92 12.95 20.90
C ASP A 144 0.49 13.54 20.97
N CYS A 145 1.10 13.71 19.81
CA CYS A 145 2.38 14.39 19.67
C CYS A 145 2.14 15.68 18.86
N GLU A 146 2.41 16.82 19.48
CA GLU A 146 2.19 18.14 18.88
C GLU A 146 3.34 18.56 17.93
N ASP A 147 4.52 17.92 18.02
CA ASP A 147 5.77 18.36 17.38
C ASP A 147 6.35 17.38 16.33
N CYS A 148 5.58 16.40 15.85
CA CYS A 148 6.11 15.25 15.08
C CYS A 148 6.44 15.54 13.60
N ASN A 149 6.62 16.80 13.20
CA ASN A 149 6.92 17.17 11.81
C ASN A 149 5.92 16.56 10.78
N GLY A 150 4.64 16.42 11.18
CA GLY A 150 3.55 15.90 10.34
C GLY A 150 3.32 14.38 10.40
N ALA A 151 4.20 13.59 11.03
CA ALA A 151 4.08 12.12 11.10
C ALA A 151 3.71 11.63 12.52
N PRO A 152 2.58 10.93 12.73
CA PRO A 152 2.14 10.54 14.07
C PRO A 152 3.06 9.49 14.73
N SER A 153 3.08 9.51 16.06
CA SER A 153 3.61 8.41 16.89
C SER A 153 2.51 7.39 17.18
N PHE A 154 2.87 6.10 17.18
CA PHE A 154 1.93 4.99 17.37
C PHE A 154 2.26 4.23 18.64
N GLU A 155 1.32 4.19 19.59
CA GLU A 155 1.37 3.26 20.73
C GLU A 155 1.00 1.84 20.29
N THR A 156 0.03 1.73 19.38
CA THR A 156 -0.41 0.45 18.83
C THR A 156 -0.74 0.61 17.36
N LEU A 157 -0.21 -0.31 16.55
CA LEU A 157 -0.56 -0.43 15.16
C LEU A 157 -0.45 -1.91 14.78
N GLY A 158 -1.56 -2.51 14.39
CA GLY A 158 -1.58 -3.94 14.08
C GLY A 158 -2.91 -4.42 13.54
N PHE A 159 -2.97 -5.70 13.21
CA PHE A 159 -4.13 -6.36 12.66
C PHE A 159 -4.27 -7.76 13.23
N MET A 160 -5.50 -8.27 13.24
CA MET A 160 -5.78 -9.61 13.69
C MET A 160 -5.54 -10.63 12.58
N ARG A 161 -4.92 -11.74 12.93
CA ARG A 161 -4.73 -12.89 12.03
C ARG A 161 -5.07 -14.20 12.72
N THR A 162 -5.37 -15.19 11.92
CA THR A 162 -5.56 -16.58 12.36
C THR A 162 -4.41 -17.42 11.84
N ALA A 163 -4.03 -18.44 12.62
CA ALA A 163 -3.04 -19.42 12.23
C ALA A 163 -3.57 -20.82 12.52
N ARG A 164 -3.26 -21.78 11.65
CA ARG A 164 -3.64 -23.19 11.81
C ARG A 164 -2.44 -24.06 11.47
N TYR A 165 -2.20 -25.07 12.31
CA TYR A 165 -1.20 -26.09 12.04
C TYR A 165 -1.63 -26.95 10.84
N ILE A 166 -0.80 -27.00 9.79
CA ILE A 166 -1.10 -27.75 8.55
C ILE A 166 -0.38 -29.11 8.55
N PHE A 167 0.91 -29.16 8.87
CA PHE A 167 1.72 -30.38 8.72
C PHE A 167 2.93 -30.41 9.65
N GLN A 168 3.29 -31.64 10.09
CA GLN A 168 4.56 -31.98 10.71
C GLN A 168 5.18 -33.19 10.00
N GLY A 169 6.45 -33.10 9.59
CA GLY A 169 7.16 -34.23 9.00
C GLY A 169 8.48 -33.80 8.36
N ASP A 170 9.06 -34.70 7.57
CA ASP A 170 10.36 -34.50 6.92
C ASP A 170 10.20 -34.03 5.47
N LEU A 171 11.02 -33.04 5.07
CA LEU A 171 11.14 -32.57 3.70
C LEU A 171 12.40 -33.18 3.06
N PHE A 172 12.23 -33.90 1.96
CA PHE A 172 13.35 -34.46 1.19
C PHE A 172 13.62 -33.61 -0.05
N ILE A 173 14.88 -33.24 -0.26
CA ILE A 173 15.35 -32.49 -1.43
C ILE A 173 16.33 -33.34 -2.27
N PRO A 174 16.39 -33.18 -3.60
CA PRO A 174 17.39 -33.81 -4.44
C PRO A 174 18.82 -33.52 -3.98
N SER A 175 19.70 -34.51 -4.10
CA SER A 175 21.09 -34.40 -3.66
C SER A 175 21.99 -33.59 -4.60
N ASP A 176 21.49 -33.22 -5.77
CA ASP A 176 22.19 -32.57 -6.88
C ASP A 176 21.61 -31.17 -7.23
N LEU A 177 20.83 -30.58 -6.33
CA LEU A 177 20.23 -29.24 -6.47
C LEU A 177 21.26 -28.12 -6.21
#